data_AF-A0AAV6BRB2-F1
#
_entry.id   AF-A0AAV6BRB2-F1
#
_cell.length_a   1.000
_cell.length_b   1.000
_cell.length_c   1.000
_cell.angle_alpha   90.00
_cell.angle_beta   90.00
_cell.angle_gamma   90.00
#
_symmetry.space_group_name_H-M   'P 1'
#
loop_
_entity.id
_entity.type
_entity.pdbx_description
1 polymer ?
#
loop_
_entity_poly.entity_id
_entity_poly.type
_entity_poly.pdbx_seq_one_letter_code
_entity_poly.pdbx_strand_id
1 'polypeptide(L)' 'MQTHRITPVDNPGPVVRATYAIGRRLFGDVPTPQKLMAHHPALMLGLGALWTSIERFGALDGRLRALVQLQVATLYDVAY' A
#
# COMPACT_ATOMS: atom_id res chain seq x y z
N MET A 1 4.81 15.64 11.44
CA MET A 1 4.11 14.37 11.17
C MET A 1 2.76 14.40 11.89
N GLN A 2 1.66 14.53 11.16
CA GLN A 2 0.33 14.44 11.77
C GLN A 2 0.02 12.98 12.08
N THR A 3 0.01 12.61 13.36
CA THR A 3 -0.39 11.28 13.84
C THR A 3 -1.90 11.16 13.82
N HIS A 4 -2.49 11.12 12.62
CA HIS A 4 -3.89 10.73 12.48
C HIS A 4 -4.01 9.24 12.76
N ARG A 5 -4.61 8.91 13.91
CA ARG A 5 -4.96 7.53 14.25
C ARG A 5 -6.10 7.09 13.32
N ILE A 6 -5.81 6.16 12.42
CA ILE A 6 -6.83 5.54 11.58
C ILE A 6 -7.65 4.59 12.45
N THR A 7 -8.97 4.79 12.49
CA THR A 7 -9.89 3.89 13.19
C THR A 7 -9.80 2.50 12.58
N PRO A 8 -9.68 1.43 13.38
CA PRO A 8 -9.68 0.08 12.83
C PRO A 8 -11.03 -0.23 12.14
N VAL A 9 -10.99 -1.09 11.12
CA VAL A 9 -12.21 -1.62 10.50
C VAL A 9 -12.76 -2.73 11.38
N ASP A 10 -13.99 -2.56 11.86
CA ASP A 10 -14.71 -3.59 12.60
C ASP A 10 -15.15 -4.72 11.65
N ASN A 11 -14.83 -5.97 12.02
CA ASN A 11 -15.12 -7.19 11.25
C ASN A 11 -14.64 -7.15 9.77
N PRO A 12 -13.32 -7.17 9.52
CA PRO A 12 -12.78 -7.09 8.17
C PRO A 12 -13.19 -8.29 7.31
N GLY A 13 -13.75 -7.99 6.15
CA GLY A 13 -14.05 -8.96 5.10
C GLY A 13 -12.79 -9.70 4.60
N PRO A 14 -12.96 -10.81 3.85
CA PRO A 14 -11.86 -11.69 3.46
C PRO A 14 -10.74 -10.98 2.69
N VAL A 15 -11.10 -10.04 1.82
CA VAL A 15 -10.16 -9.21 1.05
C VAL A 15 -9.23 -8.43 1.98
N VAL A 16 -9.79 -7.67 2.91
CA VAL A 16 -9.03 -6.83 3.85
C VAL A 16 -8.09 -7.70 4.68
N ARG A 17 -8.56 -8.86 5.18
CA ARG A 17 -7.72 -9.79 5.95
C ARG A 17 -6.55 -10.32 5.14
N ALA A 18 -6.80 -10.71 3.89
CA ALA A 18 -5.77 -11.22 3.00
C ALA A 18 -4.70 -10.16 2.72
N THR A 19 -5.11 -8.94 2.39
CA THR A 19 -4.17 -7.85 2.12
C THR A 19 -3.39 -7.43 3.38
N TYR A 20 -4.02 -7.43 4.56
CA TYR A 20 -3.32 -7.21 5.82
C TYR A 20 -2.28 -8.30 6.12
N ALA A 21 -2.57 -9.57 5.81
CA ALA A 21 -1.60 -10.65 5.96
C ALA A 21 -0.39 -10.46 5.04
N ILE A 22 -0.61 -10.02 3.80
CA ILE A 22 0.45 -9.66 2.85
C ILE A 22 1.28 -8.49 3.39
N GLY A 23 0.63 -7.42 3.87
CA GLY A 23 1.30 -6.26 4.46
C GLY A 23 2.21 -6.64 5.62
N ARG A 24 1.70 -7.41 6.59
CA ARG A 24 2.51 -7.90 7.72
C ARG A 24 3.69 -8.76 7.27
N ARG A 25 3.50 -9.61 6.27
CA ARG A 25 4.57 -10.47 5.75
C ARG A 25 5.70 -9.66 5.10
N LEU A 26 5.37 -8.56 4.40
CA LEU A 26 6.35 -7.77 3.67
C LEU A 26 7.01 -6.68 4.53
N PHE A 27 6.27 -6.09 5.47
CA PHE A 27 6.69 -4.88 6.20
C PHE A 27 6.76 -5.05 7.72
N GLY A 28 6.43 -6.23 8.26
CA GLY A 28 6.38 -6.49 9.71
C GLY A 28 5.12 -5.97 10.41
N ASP A 29 4.44 -4.96 9.84
CA ASP A 29 3.11 -4.49 10.23
C ASP A 29 2.26 -4.19 8.98
N VAL A 30 0.96 -3.95 9.16
CA VAL A 30 0.08 -3.43 8.11
C VAL A 30 0.41 -1.95 7.87
N PRO A 31 0.85 -1.55 6.65
CA PRO A 31 1.11 -0.15 6.31
C PRO A 31 -0.12 0.74 6.49
N THR A 32 0.07 1.99 6.89
CA THR A 32 -1.01 2.97 7.09
C THR A 32 -1.88 3.18 5.83
N PRO A 33 -1.36 3.16 4.57
CA PRO A 33 -2.21 3.21 3.39
C PRO A 33 -3.16 2.02 3.31
N GLN A 34 -2.71 0.81 3.67
CA GLN A 34 -3.58 -0.36 3.71
C GLN A 34 -4.65 -0.22 4.80
N LYS A 35 -4.29 0.33 5.97
CA LYS A 35 -5.25 0.63 7.05
C LYS A 35 -6.32 1.62 6.57
N LEU A 36 -5.94 2.66 5.83
CA LEU A 36 -6.86 3.63 5.25
C LEU A 36 -7.76 2.99 4.17
N MET A 37 -7.17 2.23 3.25
CA MET A 37 -7.88 1.59 2.13
C MET A 37 -8.85 0.52 2.60
N ALA A 38 -8.64 -0.09 3.77
CA ALA A 38 -9.52 -1.11 4.31
C ALA A 38 -10.96 -0.63 4.56
N HIS A 39 -11.17 0.68 4.77
CA HIS A 39 -12.51 1.28 4.86
C HIS A 39 -13.25 1.26 3.51
N HIS A 40 -12.54 1.05 2.40
CA HIS A 40 -13.08 1.00 1.05
C HIS A 40 -12.51 -0.18 0.26
N PRO A 41 -13.03 -1.42 0.47
CA PRO A 41 -12.47 -2.63 -0.13
C PRO A 41 -12.34 -2.60 -1.66
N ALA A 42 -13.25 -1.91 -2.35
CA ALA A 42 -13.17 -1.72 -3.80
C ALA A 42 -11.92 -0.92 -4.22
N LEU A 43 -11.61 0.18 -3.50
CA LEU A 43 -10.37 0.94 -3.69
C LEU A 43 -9.15 0.10 -3.32
N MET A 44 -9.25 -0.69 -2.25
CA MET A 44 -8.17 -1.58 -1.83
C MET A 44 -7.79 -2.59 -2.91
N LEU A 45 -8.79 -3.22 -3.53
CA LEU A 45 -8.59 -4.15 -4.64
C LEU A 45 -8.06 -3.45 -5.89
N GLY A 46 -8.66 -2.32 -6.29
CA GLY A 46 -8.26 -1.59 -7.48
C GLY A 46 -6.79 -1.14 -7.42
N LEU A 47 -6.39 -0.51 -6.31
CA LEU A 47 -5.01 -0.07 -6.11
C LEU A 47 -4.05 -1.25 -5.93
N GLY A 48 -4.46 -2.32 -5.26
CA GLY A 48 -3.65 -3.54 -5.14
C GLY A 48 -3.41 -4.22 -6.50
N ALA A 49 -4.43 -4.27 -7.36
CA ALA A 49 -4.33 -4.80 -8.70
C ALA A 49 -3.42 -3.92 -9.58
N LEU A 50 -3.56 -2.59 -9.47
CA LEU A 50 -2.68 -1.65 -10.17
C LEU A 50 -1.21 -1.83 -9.76
N TRP A 51 -0.93 -1.83 -8.46
CA TRP A 51 0.42 -2.03 -7.92
C TRP A 51 1.02 -3.36 -8.39
N THR A 52 0.24 -4.45 -8.31
CA THR A 52 0.68 -5.78 -8.77
C THR A 52 0.96 -5.80 -10.27
N SER A 53 0.16 -5.09 -11.06
CA SER A 53 0.34 -5.01 -12.52
C SER A 53 1.63 -4.27 -12.87
N ILE A 54 1.94 -3.18 -12.17
CA ILE A 54 3.20 -2.45 -12.31
C ILE A 54 4.39 -3.35 -11.92
N GLU A 55 4.27 -4.09 -10.82
CA GLU A 55 5.34 -4.96 -10.32
C GLU A 55 5.66 -6.11 -11.28
N ARG A 56 4.63 -6.67 -11.92
CA ARG A 56 4.74 -7.87 -12.78
C ARG A 56 4.98 -7.59 -14.25
N PHE A 57 4.42 -6.50 -14.77
CA PHE A 57 4.42 -6.19 -16.20
C PHE A 57 5.14 -4.88 -16.53
N GLY A 58 5.67 -4.17 -15.53
CA GLY A 58 6.47 -2.97 -15.75
C GLY A 58 7.81 -3.29 -16.43
N ALA A 59 8.28 -2.39 -17.28
CA ALA A 59 9.57 -2.52 -17.96
C ALA A 59 10.78 -2.27 -17.03
N LEU A 60 10.55 -1.62 -15.88
CA LEU A 60 11.60 -1.32 -14.91
C LEU A 60 11.86 -2.54 -14.02
N ASP A 61 13.13 -2.85 -13.78
CA ASP A 61 13.51 -3.81 -12.75
C ASP A 61 13.13 -3.27 -11.35
N GLY A 62 13.07 -4.17 -10.36
CA GLY A 62 12.61 -3.83 -9.02
C GLY A 62 13.43 -2.74 -8.33
N ARG A 63 14.76 -2.68 -8.58
CA ARG A 63 15.63 -1.67 -7.96
C ARG A 63 15.42 -0.31 -8.60
N LEU A 64 15.39 -0.24 -9.92
CA LEU A 64 15.14 1.01 -10.64
C LEU A 64 13.75 1.57 -10.33
N ARG A 65 12.73 0.70 -10.28
CA ARG A 65 11.37 1.08 -9.87
C ARG A 65 11.33 1.68 -8.47
N ALA A 66 12.04 1.09 -7.49
CA ALA A 66 12.12 1.64 -6.14
C ALA A 66 12.78 3.02 -6.10
N LEU A 67 13.85 3.23 -6.88
CA LEU A 67 14.52 4.54 -6.98
C LEU A 67 13.60 5.60 -7.60
N VAL A 68 12.82 5.24 -8.62
CA VAL A 68 11.83 6.14 -9.22
C VAL A 68 10.75 6.53 -8.19
N GLN A 69 10.24 5.56 -7.42
CA GLN A 69 9.27 5.85 -6.35
C GLN A 69 9.84 6.82 -5.30
N LEU A 70 11.08 6.60 -4.86
CA LEU A 70 11.76 7.48 -3.92
C LEU A 70 11.98 8.89 -4.49
N GLN A 71 12.41 8.98 -5.75
CA GLN A 71 12.62 10.26 -6.42
C GLN A 71 11.31 11.06 -6.53
N VAL A 72 10.22 10.40 -6.89
CA VAL A 72 8.89 11.03 -6.93
C VAL A 72 8.47 11.49 -5.54
N ALA A 73 8.62 10.65 -4.51
CA ALA A 73 8.31 11.03 -3.14
C ALA A 73 9.11 12.28 -2.69
N THR A 74 10.41 12.32 -3.03
CA THR A 74 11.28 13.46 -2.73
C THR A 74 10.83 14.73 -3.46
N LEU A 75 10.46 14.61 -4.74
CA LEU A 75 10.04 15.75 -5.57
C LEU A 75 8.75 16.40 -5.04
N TYR A 76 7.86 15.61 -4.42
CA TYR A 76 6.61 16.08 -3.85
C TYR A 76 6.65 16.23 -2.31
N ASP A 77 7.82 16.15 -1.69
CA ASP A 77 8.02 16.25 -0.23
C ASP A 77 7.11 15.29 0.57
N VAL A 78 6.95 14.06 0.08
CA VAL A 78 6.14 12.99 0.71
C VAL A 78 7.05 12.13 1.58
N ALA A 79 6.95 12.32 2.90
CA ALA A 79 7.83 11.67 3.88
C ALA A 79 7.29 10.35 4.48
N TYR A 80 6.31 9.69 3.84
CA TYR A 80 5.49 8.62 4.45
C TYR A 80 6.30 7.51 5.14
#